data_AF-A0A2S8ADW8-F1
#
_entry.id   AF-A0A2S8ADW8-F1
#
_cell.length_a   1.000
_cell.length_b   1.000
_cell.length_c   1.000
_cell.angle_alpha   90.00
_cell.angle_beta   90.00
_cell.angle_gamma   90.00
#
_symmetry.space_group_name_H-M   'P 1'
#
loop_
_entity.id
_entity.type
_entity.pdbx_description
1 polymer ?
#
loop_
_entity_poly.entity_id
_entity_poly.type
_entity_poly.pdbx_seq_one_letter_code
_entity_poly.pdbx_strand_id
1 'polypeptide(L)'
;MKGLIKFYHPDETLEYHIRKCFCKVVFLNNKNTLVVEIESSDDLEHVEEDSYQNEYPQVSFTVEDFEIPVDSILKLSGKSFKIPAFEEKENEIGDMEDIFYTNLNLNDEEDLDTDDNELKFGKDEEGNLKMIWIGYCEDFITNKDPLKFKISCVFTNDILNIED
;
A
#
# COMPACT_ATOMS: atom_id res chain seq x y z
N MET A 1 -1.53 -4.57 -15.67
CA MET A 1 -1.78 -3.84 -14.42
C MET A 1 -1.36 -2.38 -14.60
N LYS A 2 -2.08 -1.40 -14.03
CA LYS A 2 -1.71 0.03 -14.12
C LYS A 2 -1.74 0.62 -12.72
N GLY A 3 -0.70 1.36 -12.35
CA GLY A 3 -0.69 2.14 -11.13
C GLY A 3 0.64 2.83 -10.86
N LEU A 4 0.59 3.77 -9.94
CA LEU A 4 1.71 4.62 -9.54
C LEU A 4 1.77 4.76 -8.03
N ILE A 5 2.98 4.84 -7.49
CA ILE A 5 3.27 5.29 -6.13
C ILE A 5 3.95 6.64 -6.25
N LYS A 6 3.48 7.64 -5.49
CA LYS A 6 4.10 8.96 -5.43
C LYS A 6 4.50 9.29 -4.02
N PHE A 7 5.73 9.77 -3.81
CA PHE A 7 6.16 10.40 -2.57
C PHE A 7 6.37 11.89 -2.81
N TYR A 8 5.80 12.72 -1.95
CA TYR A 8 5.86 14.17 -2.09
C TYR A 8 6.93 14.72 -1.13
N HIS A 9 8.16 14.87 -1.64
CA HIS A 9 9.24 15.57 -0.94
C HIS A 9 9.19 17.08 -1.30
N PRO A 10 9.62 18.00 -0.41
CA PRO A 10 9.61 19.44 -0.70
C PRO A 10 10.42 19.84 -1.93
N ASP A 11 11.53 19.13 -2.19
CA ASP A 11 12.41 19.41 -3.32
C ASP A 11 11.91 18.76 -4.62
N GLU A 12 11.28 17.58 -4.54
CA GLU A 12 10.83 16.81 -5.72
C GLU A 12 9.73 15.78 -5.38
N THR A 13 8.93 15.39 -6.39
CA THR A 13 7.99 14.27 -6.25
C THR A 13 8.59 13.01 -6.86
N LEU A 14 8.82 11.98 -6.05
CA LEU A 14 9.23 10.67 -6.54
C LEU A 14 8.02 9.94 -7.13
N GLU A 15 8.18 9.36 -8.31
CA GLU A 15 7.13 8.60 -8.98
C GLU A 15 7.65 7.20 -9.35
N TYR A 16 6.98 6.17 -8.82
CA TYR A 16 7.31 4.78 -9.09
C TYR A 16 6.17 4.10 -9.85
N HIS A 17 6.51 3.31 -10.85
CA HIS A 17 5.56 2.40 -11.48
C HIS A 17 5.32 1.18 -10.62
N ILE A 18 4.09 0.67 -10.60
CA ILE A 18 3.74 -0.53 -9.83
C ILE A 18 3.96 -1.78 -10.69
N ARG A 19 4.81 -2.70 -10.22
CA ARG A 19 5.02 -4.02 -10.85
C ARG A 19 4.01 -5.06 -10.39
N LYS A 20 3.60 -5.00 -9.11
CA LYS A 20 2.67 -5.93 -8.48
C LYS A 20 1.66 -5.15 -7.64
N CYS A 21 0.37 -5.42 -7.82
CA CYS A 21 -0.71 -4.89 -6.98
C CYS A 21 -1.73 -6.01 -6.76
N PHE A 22 -1.99 -6.32 -5.51
CA PHE A 22 -2.86 -7.41 -5.10
C PHE A 22 -3.80 -6.93 -4.00
N CYS A 23 -5.04 -7.38 -4.05
CA CYS A 23 -6.03 -7.11 -3.02
C CYS A 23 -6.95 -8.32 -2.84
N LYS A 24 -7.14 -8.73 -1.59
CA LYS A 24 -8.08 -9.78 -1.21
C LYS A 24 -8.79 -9.43 0.09
N VAL A 25 -9.92 -10.09 0.28
CA VAL A 25 -10.60 -10.17 1.57
C VAL A 25 -10.50 -11.62 2.02
N VAL A 26 -9.92 -11.85 3.20
CA VAL A 26 -9.68 -13.17 3.75
C VAL A 26 -10.55 -13.34 5.00
N PHE A 27 -11.12 -14.51 5.20
CA PHE A 27 -11.84 -14.82 6.44
C PHE A 27 -10.90 -15.56 7.39
N LEU A 28 -10.52 -14.92 8.50
CA LEU A 28 -9.60 -15.44 9.51
C LEU A 28 -10.16 -15.15 10.90
N ASN A 29 -10.11 -16.12 11.81
CA ASN A 29 -10.54 -15.95 13.21
C ASN A 29 -11.95 -15.36 13.37
N ASN A 30 -12.91 -15.83 12.55
CA ASN A 30 -14.29 -15.34 12.49
C ASN A 30 -14.46 -13.88 12.06
N LYS A 31 -13.45 -13.29 11.42
CA LYS A 31 -13.43 -11.91 10.96
C LYS A 31 -13.02 -11.86 9.50
N ASN A 32 -13.51 -10.87 8.77
CA ASN A 32 -12.99 -10.58 7.43
C ASN A 32 -11.85 -9.59 7.55
N THR A 33 -10.69 -9.92 7.01
CA THR A 33 -9.51 -9.06 7.01
C THR A 33 -9.16 -8.63 5.59
N LEU A 34 -8.66 -7.41 5.48
CA LEU A 34 -8.13 -6.85 4.24
C LEU A 34 -6.68 -7.29 4.07
N VAL A 35 -6.36 -7.83 2.90
CA VAL A 35 -4.98 -8.08 2.49
C VAL A 35 -4.69 -7.28 1.24
N VAL A 36 -3.72 -6.39 1.30
CA VAL A 36 -3.24 -5.59 0.15
C VAL A 36 -1.73 -5.71 0.08
N GLU A 37 -1.21 -5.93 -1.12
CA GLU A 37 0.24 -5.96 -1.37
C GLU A 37 0.51 -5.15 -2.64
N ILE A 38 1.44 -4.21 -2.57
CA ILE A 38 1.79 -3.32 -3.69
C ILE A 38 3.30 -3.19 -3.73
N GLU A 39 3.87 -3.34 -4.90
CA GLU A 39 5.31 -3.31 -5.08
C GLU A 39 5.68 -2.49 -6.31
N SER A 40 6.64 -1.58 -6.16
CA SER A 40 7.16 -0.80 -7.28
C SER A 40 8.00 -1.64 -8.23
N SER A 41 8.17 -1.20 -9.47
CA SER A 41 9.29 -1.62 -10.30
C SER A 41 10.61 -1.09 -9.75
N ASP A 42 11.68 -1.73 -10.20
CA ASP A 42 13.06 -1.24 -10.16
C ASP A 42 13.37 -0.26 -11.31
N ASP A 43 12.54 -0.23 -12.36
CA ASP A 43 12.62 0.75 -13.45
C ASP A 43 12.10 2.13 -12.99
N LEU A 44 13.00 3.11 -12.91
CA LEU A 44 12.70 4.55 -12.80
C LEU A 44 12.73 5.17 -14.21
N GLU A 45 11.76 6.00 -14.58
CA GLU A 45 11.89 6.80 -15.81
C GLU A 45 13.03 7.81 -15.62
N HIS A 46 14.15 7.59 -16.31
CA HIS A 46 15.30 8.49 -16.27
C HIS A 46 14.95 9.88 -16.84
N VAL A 47 15.01 10.90 -16.00
CA VAL A 47 14.99 12.31 -16.40
C VAL A 47 16.41 12.85 -16.24
N GLU A 48 17.06 13.23 -17.34
CA GLU A 48 18.50 13.60 -17.37
C GLU A 48 18.90 14.79 -16.47
N GLU A 49 17.95 15.49 -15.82
CA GLU A 49 18.19 16.64 -14.94
C GLU A 49 17.93 16.37 -13.45
N ASP A 50 17.51 15.16 -13.06
CA ASP A 50 17.24 14.81 -11.65
C ASP A 50 18.52 14.28 -10.97
N SER A 51 18.97 14.99 -9.93
CA SER A 51 20.22 14.71 -9.22
C SER A 51 20.11 13.57 -8.20
N TYR A 52 18.89 13.13 -7.86
CA TYR A 52 18.62 12.12 -6.85
C TYR A 52 18.29 10.73 -7.43
N GLN A 53 18.19 10.63 -8.77
CA GLN A 53 17.68 9.44 -9.47
C GLN A 53 18.55 8.18 -9.52
N ASN A 54 19.79 8.18 -9.03
CA ASN A 54 20.70 7.05 -9.28
C ASN A 54 20.54 5.86 -8.32
N GLU A 55 19.81 5.95 -7.20
CA GLU A 55 19.72 4.86 -6.21
C GLU A 55 18.41 4.85 -5.38
N TYR A 56 17.24 5.06 -5.98
CA TYR A 56 16.00 4.94 -5.18
C TYR A 56 15.64 3.49 -4.88
N PRO A 57 15.24 3.16 -3.64
CA PRO A 57 14.84 1.81 -3.27
C PRO A 57 13.53 1.41 -3.94
N GLN A 58 13.40 0.14 -4.29
CA GLN A 58 12.12 -0.50 -4.52
C GLN A 58 11.29 -0.42 -3.24
N VAL A 59 10.00 -0.12 -3.39
CA VAL A 59 9.08 0.04 -2.27
C VAL A 59 8.00 -1.04 -2.25
N SER A 60 7.99 -1.77 -1.14
CA SER A 60 7.00 -2.70 -0.58
C SER A 60 5.86 -1.99 0.17
N PHE A 61 4.57 -2.12 -0.17
CA PHE A 61 3.49 -1.70 0.74
C PHE A 61 2.56 -2.87 1.04
N THR A 62 2.31 -3.13 2.31
CA THR A 62 1.40 -4.19 2.74
C THR A 62 0.32 -3.68 3.69
N VAL A 63 -0.88 -4.25 3.56
CA VAL A 63 -1.91 -4.24 4.59
C VAL A 63 -2.25 -5.67 4.91
N GLU A 64 -2.18 -6.04 6.19
CA GLU A 64 -2.52 -7.38 6.67
C GLU A 64 -3.32 -7.30 7.97
N ASP A 65 -4.10 -8.35 8.28
CA ASP A 65 -4.88 -8.50 9.52
C ASP A 65 -5.86 -7.37 9.90
N PHE A 66 -6.08 -6.39 9.02
CA PHE A 66 -7.00 -5.28 9.26
C PHE A 66 -8.46 -5.71 9.05
N GLU A 67 -9.26 -5.74 10.13
CA GLU A 67 -10.67 -6.16 10.08
C GLU A 67 -11.54 -5.17 9.28
N ILE A 68 -12.35 -5.70 8.37
CA ILE A 68 -13.28 -4.93 7.54
C ILE A 68 -14.71 -5.49 7.57
N PRO A 69 -15.75 -4.65 7.43
CA PRO A 69 -17.16 -5.06 7.52
C PRO A 69 -17.71 -5.67 6.21
N VAL A 70 -16.85 -6.18 5.34
CA VAL A 70 -17.22 -6.79 4.06
C VAL A 70 -16.53 -8.13 3.88
N ASP A 71 -17.18 -9.05 3.18
CA ASP A 71 -16.76 -10.46 3.05
C ASP A 71 -16.12 -10.78 1.69
N SER A 72 -16.00 -9.80 0.79
CA SER A 72 -15.55 -10.04 -0.57
C SER A 72 -15.01 -8.77 -1.23
N ILE A 73 -14.05 -8.95 -2.14
CA ILE A 73 -13.40 -7.88 -2.90
C ILE A 73 -14.41 -7.03 -3.69
N LEU A 74 -15.49 -7.65 -4.20
CA LEU A 74 -16.54 -6.97 -4.97
C LEU A 74 -17.31 -5.93 -4.12
N LYS A 75 -17.37 -6.12 -2.80
CA LYS A 75 -18.06 -5.21 -1.87
C LYS A 75 -17.16 -4.08 -1.35
N LEU A 76 -15.89 -4.03 -1.75
CA LEU A 76 -14.99 -2.93 -1.42
C LEU A 76 -15.33 -1.65 -2.17
N SER A 77 -15.91 -1.74 -3.37
CA SER A 77 -16.20 -0.56 -4.19
C SER A 77 -17.06 0.47 -3.45
N GLY A 78 -16.58 1.72 -3.38
CA GLY A 78 -17.23 2.82 -2.66
C GLY A 78 -16.98 2.83 -1.14
N LYS A 79 -16.13 1.92 -0.63
CA LYS A 79 -15.70 1.92 0.77
C LYS A 79 -14.43 2.73 0.96
N SER A 80 -14.25 3.19 2.19
CA SER A 80 -13.02 3.85 2.63
C SER A 80 -12.68 3.34 4.03
N PHE A 81 -11.41 3.07 4.26
CA PHE A 81 -10.90 2.57 5.52
C PHE A 81 -9.78 3.48 5.98
N LYS A 82 -9.84 3.88 7.25
CA LYS A 82 -8.73 4.53 7.93
C LYS A 82 -8.03 3.47 8.76
N ILE A 83 -6.75 3.31 8.55
CA ILE A 83 -5.93 2.34 9.26
C ILE A 83 -5.00 3.16 10.17
N PRO A 84 -5.03 2.94 11.50
CA PRO A 84 -4.12 3.63 12.40
C PRO A 84 -2.68 3.13 12.18
N ALA A 85 -1.68 3.91 12.58
CA ALA A 85 -0.28 3.47 12.58
C ALA A 85 -0.10 2.16 13.38
N PHE A 86 -0.68 2.13 14.58
CA PHE A 86 -0.78 0.93 15.41
C PHE A 86 -2.08 0.93 16.23
N GLU A 87 -2.46 -0.24 16.71
CA GLU A 87 -3.54 -0.42 17.69
C GLU A 87 -3.02 -1.24 18.88
N GLU A 88 -3.14 -0.71 20.08
CA GLU A 88 -2.84 -1.45 21.31
C GLU A 88 -3.93 -2.51 21.56
N LYS A 89 -3.57 -3.79 21.61
CA LYS A 89 -4.49 -4.90 21.95
C LYS A 89 -3.93 -5.77 23.05
N GLU A 90 -4.83 -6.23 23.90
CA GLU A 90 -4.54 -7.27 24.89
C GLU A 90 -4.38 -8.62 24.17
N ASN A 91 -3.24 -9.28 24.39
CA ASN A 91 -2.94 -10.60 23.85
C ASN A 91 -3.59 -11.72 24.70
N GLU A 92 -3.35 -12.99 24.33
CA GLU A 92 -3.97 -14.14 25.01
C GLU A 92 -3.58 -14.30 26.49
N ILE A 93 -2.47 -13.69 26.92
CA ILE A 93 -1.95 -13.77 28.29
C ILE A 93 -2.23 -12.51 29.13
N GLY A 94 -2.92 -11.53 28.56
CA GLY A 94 -3.34 -10.30 29.25
C GLY A 94 -2.35 -9.14 29.18
N ASP A 95 -1.32 -9.23 28.33
CA ASP A 95 -0.38 -8.13 28.10
C ASP A 95 -0.83 -7.28 26.91
N MET A 96 -0.59 -5.97 26.97
CA MET A 96 -0.86 -5.04 25.88
C MET A 96 0.27 -5.10 24.84
N GLU A 97 -0.06 -5.30 23.58
CA GLU A 97 0.85 -5.33 22.45
C GLU A 97 0.41 -4.34 21.36
N ASP A 98 1.39 -3.72 20.69
CA ASP A 98 1.16 -2.84 19.55
C ASP A 98 1.01 -3.68 18.28
N ILE A 99 -0.13 -3.55 17.61
CA ILE A 99 -0.39 -4.22 16.33
C ILE A 99 -0.31 -3.21 15.20
N PHE A 100 0.55 -3.52 14.23
CA PHE A 100 0.72 -2.74 13.01
C PHE A 100 0.01 -3.45 11.86
N TYR A 101 -0.90 -2.74 11.19
CA TYR A 101 -1.66 -3.28 10.06
C TYR A 101 -1.05 -2.95 8.71
N THR A 102 -0.12 -2.00 8.69
CA THR A 102 0.49 -1.43 7.50
C THR A 102 1.99 -1.46 7.64
N ASN A 103 2.69 -1.81 6.57
CA ASN A 103 4.14 -1.77 6.52
C ASN A 103 4.59 -1.20 5.17
N LEU A 104 5.65 -0.38 5.21
CA LEU A 104 6.39 0.08 4.04
C LEU A 104 7.79 -0.51 4.09
N ASN A 105 8.15 -1.36 3.15
CA ASN A 105 9.47 -1.95 3.06
C ASN A 105 10.31 -1.32 1.94
N LEU A 106 11.59 -1.07 2.18
CA LEU A 106 12.57 -0.59 1.22
C LEU A 106 13.55 -1.71 0.87
N ASN A 107 13.58 -2.13 -0.41
CA ASN A 107 14.53 -3.12 -0.96
C ASN A 107 14.61 -4.48 -0.22
N ASP A 108 13.57 -4.91 0.50
CA ASP A 108 13.61 -6.08 1.40
C ASP A 108 14.64 -5.95 2.55
N GLU A 109 15.13 -4.74 2.84
CA GLU A 109 16.18 -4.49 3.84
C GLU A 109 15.68 -3.69 5.05
N GLU A 110 14.82 -2.70 4.84
CA GLU A 110 14.38 -1.77 5.88
C GLU A 110 12.86 -1.63 5.89
N ASP A 111 12.27 -1.74 7.07
CA ASP A 111 10.85 -1.51 7.31
C ASP A 111 10.64 -0.12 7.90
N LEU A 112 9.80 0.68 7.26
CA LEU A 112 9.39 2.00 7.69
C LEU A 112 7.95 1.97 8.20
N ASP A 113 7.73 2.74 9.26
CA ASP A 113 6.39 3.00 9.77
C ASP A 113 5.62 3.90 8.81
N THR A 114 4.30 3.68 8.78
CA THR A 114 3.36 4.54 8.06
C THR A 114 2.27 5.04 9.00
N ASP A 115 1.81 6.26 8.76
CA ASP A 115 0.80 6.92 9.58
C ASP A 115 -0.29 7.58 8.71
N ASP A 116 -1.43 7.89 9.34
CA ASP A 116 -2.56 8.57 8.72
C ASP A 116 -3.07 7.85 7.44
N ASN A 117 -2.99 6.52 7.45
CA ASN A 117 -3.33 5.67 6.31
C ASN A 117 -4.83 5.73 5.99
N GLU A 118 -5.17 6.09 4.76
CA GLU A 118 -6.53 6.08 4.23
C GLU A 118 -6.59 5.36 2.88
N LEU A 119 -7.29 4.22 2.85
CA LEU A 119 -7.53 3.42 1.65
C LEU A 119 -8.94 3.71 1.14
N LYS A 120 -9.06 4.15 -0.11
CA LYS A 120 -10.32 4.43 -0.81
C LYS A 120 -10.48 3.53 -2.00
N PHE A 121 -11.57 2.78 -2.03
CA PHE A 121 -11.90 1.85 -3.10
C PHE A 121 -13.00 2.39 -4.00
N GLY A 122 -12.88 2.18 -5.30
CA GLY A 122 -13.85 2.63 -6.30
C GLY A 122 -13.81 1.78 -7.56
N LYS A 123 -14.36 2.30 -8.64
CA LYS A 123 -14.20 1.72 -9.98
C LYS A 123 -13.48 2.67 -10.92
N ASP A 124 -12.67 2.13 -11.82
CA ASP A 124 -12.16 2.87 -12.97
C ASP A 124 -13.23 3.02 -14.06
N GLU A 125 -12.84 3.58 -15.21
CA GLU A 125 -13.75 3.79 -16.35
C GLU A 125 -14.21 2.47 -17.00
N GLU A 126 -13.41 1.41 -16.86
CA GLU A 126 -13.67 0.07 -17.39
C GLU A 126 -14.47 -0.81 -16.41
N GLY A 127 -14.73 -0.31 -15.20
CA GLY A 127 -15.49 -0.98 -14.15
C GLY A 127 -14.65 -1.88 -13.23
N ASN A 128 -13.33 -1.91 -13.40
CA ASN A 128 -12.39 -2.65 -12.56
C ASN A 128 -12.27 -2.00 -11.18
N LEU A 129 -11.95 -2.79 -10.16
CA LEU A 129 -11.70 -2.25 -8.83
C LEU A 129 -10.44 -1.39 -8.87
N LYS A 130 -10.54 -0.16 -8.37
CA LYS A 130 -9.38 0.72 -8.16
C LYS A 130 -9.24 1.06 -6.68
N MET A 131 -8.01 1.30 -6.25
CA MET A 131 -7.71 1.82 -4.92
C MET A 131 -6.83 3.05 -5.01
N ILE A 132 -7.11 4.00 -4.13
CA ILE A 132 -6.21 5.09 -3.77
C ILE A 132 -5.85 4.91 -2.31
N TRP A 133 -4.56 4.78 -2.00
CA TRP A 133 -4.05 4.76 -0.64
C TRP A 133 -3.20 6.01 -0.43
N ILE A 134 -3.55 6.81 0.57
CA ILE A 134 -2.74 7.95 1.01
C ILE A 134 -2.29 7.75 2.46
N GLY A 135 -1.14 8.28 2.81
CA GLY A 135 -0.60 8.26 4.16
C GLY A 135 0.69 9.06 4.24
N TYR A 136 1.39 8.92 5.35
CA TYR A 136 2.73 9.45 5.56
C TYR A 136 3.68 8.31 5.95
N CYS A 137 4.96 8.47 5.65
CA CYS A 137 6.03 7.58 6.11
C CYS A 137 7.24 8.39 6.55
N GLU A 138 8.21 7.73 7.16
CA GLU A 138 9.51 8.34 7.42
C GLU A 138 10.21 8.76 6.12
N ASP A 139 11.07 9.77 6.22
CA ASP A 139 11.82 10.31 5.09
C ASP A 139 13.13 9.57 4.86
N PHE A 140 13.07 8.60 3.95
CA PHE A 140 14.24 7.83 3.53
C PHE A 140 15.14 8.55 2.51
N ILE A 141 14.82 9.81 2.14
CA ILE A 141 15.63 10.60 1.20
C ILE A 141 16.55 11.53 1.98
N THR A 142 16.00 12.37 2.86
CA THR A 142 16.77 13.38 3.59
C THR A 142 16.78 13.19 5.10
N ASN A 143 15.96 12.27 5.63
CA ASN A 143 15.78 12.01 7.05
C ASN A 143 15.36 13.25 7.86
N LYS A 144 14.53 14.13 7.29
CA LYS A 144 14.12 15.39 7.95
C LYS A 144 12.66 15.42 8.36
N ASP A 145 11.76 15.36 7.38
CA ASP A 145 10.33 15.58 7.56
C ASP A 145 9.54 14.44 6.92
N PRO A 146 8.52 13.87 7.57
CA PRO A 146 7.76 12.75 7.02
C PRO A 146 7.26 12.99 5.59
N LEU A 147 7.41 11.97 4.74
CA LEU A 147 6.97 12.04 3.36
C LEU A 147 5.51 11.67 3.27
N LYS A 148 4.72 12.53 2.63
CA LYS A 148 3.39 12.15 2.20
C LYS A 148 3.50 11.22 1.01
N PHE A 149 2.76 10.12 1.02
CA PHE A 149 2.64 9.25 -0.14
C PHE A 149 1.22 9.16 -0.69
N LYS A 150 1.12 8.77 -1.96
CA LYS A 150 -0.12 8.42 -2.64
C LYS A 150 0.11 7.27 -3.60
N ILE A 151 -0.58 6.18 -3.35
CA ILE A 151 -0.65 5.01 -4.23
C ILE A 151 -1.98 5.05 -4.98
N SER A 152 -1.94 4.80 -6.29
CA SER A 152 -3.12 4.65 -7.12
C SER A 152 -2.93 3.43 -8.00
N CYS A 153 -3.69 2.36 -7.77
CA CYS A 153 -3.61 1.15 -8.60
C CYS A 153 -5.00 0.63 -9.01
N VAL A 154 -5.04 -0.08 -10.13
CA VAL A 154 -6.23 -0.80 -10.61
C VAL A 154 -5.95 -2.29 -10.51
N PHE A 155 -6.85 -3.00 -9.82
CA PHE A 155 -6.83 -4.46 -9.74
C PHE A 155 -7.57 -5.01 -10.95
N THR A 156 -6.81 -5.47 -11.94
CA THR A 156 -7.35 -6.26 -13.03
C THR A 156 -7.51 -7.70 -12.54
N ASN A 157 -8.66 -8.31 -12.75
CA ASN A 157 -8.78 -9.76 -12.60
C ASN A 157 -7.81 -10.38 -13.62
N ASP A 158 -6.70 -10.93 -13.16
CA ASP A 158 -5.92 -11.81 -14.01
C ASP A 158 -6.84 -12.96 -14.43
N ILE A 159 -7.22 -12.95 -15.71
CA ILE A 159 -7.83 -14.11 -16.34
C ILE A 159 -6.73 -15.16 -16.31
N LEU A 160 -6.75 -16.04 -15.31
CA LEU A 160 -5.98 -17.27 -15.33
C LEU A 160 -6.46 -18.06 -16.54
N ASN A 161 -5.77 -17.91 -17.67
CA ASN A 161 -5.87 -18.84 -18.79
C ASN A 161 -5.23 -20.14 -18.32
N ILE A 162 -6.02 -20.99 -17.67
CA ILE A 162 -5.68 -22.40 -17.50
C ILE A 162 -5.92 -23.02 -18.88
N GLU A 163 -4.85 -23.23 -19.64
CA GLU A 163 -4.91 -24.12 -20.80
C GLU A 163 -5.13 -25.55 -20.27
N ASP A 164 -6.22 -26.20 -20.72
CA ASP A 164 -6.53 -27.62 -20.47
C ASP A 164 -5.46 -28.56 -21.06
#